data_AF-A0A970ZX04-F1
#
_entry.id   AF-A0A970ZX04-F1
#
_cell.length_a   1.000
_cell.length_b   1.000
_cell.length_c   1.000
_cell.angle_alpha   90.00
_cell.angle_beta   90.00
_cell.angle_gamma   90.00
#
_symmetry.space_group_name_H-M   'P 1'
#
loop_
_entity.id
_entity.type
_entity.pdbx_description
1 polymer ?
#
loop_
_entity_poly.entity_id
_entity_poly.type
_entity_poly.pdbx_seq_one_letter_code
_entity_poly.pdbx_strand_id
1 'polypeptide(L)'
;MAAPRDDEGWRKEITSLLMRGSSLVVIDNVVGRLYAPSLAAAITARTWEDRLLGRSAMVSVPQRAVWVATGNNIQLGGDLPRRCYWIRLDAHRARPWQRHPATFRHPQLSPWVRAERGRILAAILTLARAWVVADRPSPAHPPRLGGFEEWANVVGGVLTIPPVDGFLGNLDALYEQADCERPQWEAFFQRW
;
A
#
# COMPACT_ATOMS: atom_id res chain seq x y z
N MET A 1 -4.99 3.57 12.81
CA MET A 1 -4.63 2.73 13.98
C MET A 1 -3.13 2.71 14.13
N ALA A 2 -2.57 2.48 15.32
CA ALA A 2 -1.15 2.20 15.48
C ALA A 2 -0.87 0.73 15.13
N ALA A 3 0.36 0.37 14.78
CA ALA A 3 0.74 -1.03 14.55
C ALA A 3 0.68 -1.84 15.87
N PRO A 4 -0.08 -2.95 15.93
CA PRO A 4 -0.06 -3.88 17.05
C PRO A 4 1.34 -4.46 17.29
N ARG A 5 1.60 -4.82 18.55
CA ARG A 5 2.90 -5.34 19.00
C ARG A 5 3.12 -6.81 18.63
N ASP A 6 2.04 -7.57 18.48
CA ASP A 6 2.06 -9.00 18.19
C ASP A 6 0.99 -9.36 17.16
N ASP A 7 1.11 -10.57 16.61
CA ASP A 7 0.22 -11.05 15.55
C ASP A 7 -1.22 -11.31 16.05
N GLU A 8 -1.40 -11.62 17.34
CA GLU A 8 -2.73 -11.75 17.93
C GLU A 8 -3.46 -10.40 17.95
N GLY A 9 -2.78 -9.32 18.29
CA GLY A 9 -3.26 -7.96 18.19
C GLY A 9 -3.58 -7.56 16.75
N TRP A 10 -2.76 -7.98 15.78
CA TRP A 10 -3.07 -7.79 14.36
C TRP A 10 -4.38 -8.48 13.97
N ARG A 11 -4.56 -9.75 14.32
CA ARG A 11 -5.79 -10.51 14.04
C ARG A 11 -7.04 -9.84 14.60
N LYS A 12 -6.94 -9.36 15.84
CA LYS A 12 -8.02 -8.62 16.53
C LYS A 12 -8.42 -7.37 15.77
N GLU A 13 -7.44 -6.52 15.45
CA GLU A 13 -7.67 -5.26 14.76
C GLU A 13 -8.18 -5.48 13.34
N ILE A 14 -7.58 -6.41 12.57
CA ILE A 14 -8.02 -6.75 11.22
C ILE A 14 -9.47 -7.21 11.23
N THR A 15 -9.81 -8.17 12.10
CA THR A 15 -11.19 -8.69 12.20
C THR A 15 -12.17 -7.57 12.53
N SER A 16 -11.87 -6.75 13.54
CA SER A 16 -12.71 -5.61 13.94
C SER A 16 -12.94 -4.62 12.80
N LEU A 17 -11.87 -4.23 12.09
CA LEU A 17 -11.93 -3.26 11.01
C LEU A 17 -12.70 -3.76 9.79
N LEU A 18 -12.54 -5.04 9.44
CA LEU A 18 -13.25 -5.65 8.33
C LEU A 18 -14.72 -5.90 8.66
N MET A 19 -15.05 -6.31 9.89
CA MET A 19 -16.44 -6.40 10.36
C MET A 19 -17.16 -5.05 10.31
N ARG A 20 -16.44 -3.95 10.58
CA ARG A 20 -16.97 -2.58 10.43
C ARG A 20 -17.22 -2.19 8.96
N GLY A 21 -16.66 -2.92 8.00
CA GLY A 21 -16.72 -2.57 6.58
C GLY A 21 -15.77 -1.45 6.17
N SER A 22 -14.65 -1.31 6.88
CA SER A 22 -13.64 -0.28 6.56
C SER A 22 -13.05 -0.50 5.17
N SER A 23 -13.16 0.49 4.28
CA SER A 23 -12.61 0.41 2.91
C SER A 23 -11.17 0.92 2.79
N LEU A 24 -10.71 1.72 3.75
CA LEU A 24 -9.34 2.23 3.84
C LEU A 24 -8.88 2.12 5.30
N VAL A 25 -7.77 1.44 5.51
CA VAL A 25 -7.14 1.29 6.82
C VAL A 25 -5.75 1.92 6.77
N VAL A 26 -5.53 2.90 7.66
CA VAL A 26 -4.23 3.55 7.83
C VAL A 26 -3.58 3.06 9.12
N ILE A 27 -2.44 2.39 8.98
CA ILE A 27 -1.51 2.02 10.05
C ILE A 27 -0.53 3.18 10.18
N ASP A 28 -0.75 4.02 11.17
CA ASP A 28 -0.03 5.27 11.32
C ASP A 28 1.23 5.10 12.17
N ASN A 29 2.28 5.83 11.79
CA ASN A 29 3.54 5.95 12.52
C ASN A 29 4.19 4.61 12.88
N VAL A 30 4.34 3.74 11.88
CA VAL A 30 5.13 2.51 12.00
C VAL A 30 6.59 2.88 12.23
N VAL A 31 7.18 2.33 13.29
CA VAL A 31 8.57 2.55 13.67
C VAL A 31 9.37 1.27 13.42
N GLY A 32 10.49 1.38 12.70
CA GLY A 32 11.39 0.26 12.46
C GLY A 32 10.82 -0.75 11.47
N ARG A 33 10.78 -2.03 11.87
CA ARG A 33 10.41 -3.15 11.01
C ARG A 33 8.92 -3.52 11.17
N LEU A 34 8.17 -3.48 10.08
CA LEU A 34 6.82 -4.03 10.00
C LEU A 34 6.90 -5.51 9.63
N TYR A 35 6.65 -6.37 10.60
CA TYR A 35 6.51 -7.81 10.44
C TYR A 35 5.16 -8.22 11.01
N ALA A 36 4.23 -8.64 10.16
CA ALA A 36 2.86 -8.96 10.54
C ALA A 36 2.30 -10.08 9.64
N PRO A 37 2.50 -11.36 10.00
CA PRO A 37 2.01 -12.50 9.22
C PRO A 37 0.51 -12.43 8.92
N SER A 38 -0.32 -12.08 9.92
CA SER A 38 -1.77 -11.96 9.76
C SER A 38 -2.18 -10.83 8.84
N LEU A 39 -1.48 -9.68 8.88
CA LEU A 39 -1.69 -8.61 7.90
C LEU A 39 -1.30 -9.08 6.50
N ALA A 40 -0.18 -9.76 6.36
CA ALA A 40 0.31 -10.25 5.08
C ALA A 40 -0.67 -11.26 4.44
N ALA A 41 -1.28 -12.14 5.25
CA ALA A 41 -2.36 -13.02 4.83
C ALA A 41 -3.62 -12.23 4.44
N ALA A 42 -4.03 -11.28 5.28
CA ALA A 42 -5.21 -10.46 5.05
C ALA A 42 -5.13 -9.61 3.77
N ILE A 43 -3.95 -9.14 3.36
CA ILE A 43 -3.77 -8.32 2.15
C ILE A 43 -4.08 -9.11 0.87
N THR A 44 -3.78 -10.41 0.83
CA THR A 44 -4.02 -11.27 -0.34
C THR A 44 -5.33 -12.06 -0.29
N ALA A 45 -6.02 -12.06 0.85
CA ALA A 45 -7.26 -12.80 1.03
C ALA A 45 -8.43 -12.12 0.30
N ARG A 46 -9.33 -12.92 -0.30
CA ARG A 46 -10.63 -12.41 -0.79
C ARG A 46 -11.65 -12.31 0.36
N THR A 47 -11.56 -13.24 1.29
CA THR A 47 -12.40 -13.33 2.49
C THR A 47 -11.48 -13.54 3.68
N TRP A 48 -11.70 -12.76 4.72
CA TRP A 48 -11.02 -12.92 6.00
C TRP A 48 -11.90 -13.74 6.94
N GLU A 49 -11.32 -14.79 7.52
CA GLU A 49 -12.00 -15.63 8.49
C GLU A 49 -11.22 -15.68 9.79
N ASP A 50 -11.90 -15.44 10.91
CA ASP A 50 -11.29 -15.55 12.23
C ASP A 50 -12.34 -15.89 13.31
N ARG A 51 -11.88 -16.34 14.47
CA ARG A 51 -12.70 -16.58 15.65
C ARG A 51 -12.95 -15.25 16.37
N LEU A 52 -14.21 -14.98 16.68
CA LEU A 52 -14.57 -13.81 17.46
C LEU A 52 -14.19 -14.00 18.94
N LEU A 53 -13.35 -13.12 19.48
CA LEU A 53 -12.93 -13.24 20.87
C LEU A 53 -14.09 -13.11 21.85
N GLY A 54 -14.04 -13.94 22.90
CA GLY A 54 -15.10 -14.00 23.92
C GLY A 54 -16.40 -14.67 23.44
N ARG A 55 -16.44 -15.21 22.21
CA ARG A 55 -17.56 -16.00 21.69
C ARG A 55 -17.04 -17.30 21.04
N SER A 56 -17.82 -18.37 21.11
CA SER A 56 -17.55 -19.59 20.34
C SER A 56 -18.16 -19.48 18.94
N ALA A 57 -17.79 -18.42 18.21
CA ALA A 57 -18.34 -18.11 16.89
C ALA A 57 -17.22 -17.72 15.93
N MET A 58 -17.33 -18.19 14.68
CA MET A 58 -16.49 -17.77 13.57
C MET A 58 -17.12 -16.58 12.86
N VAL A 59 -16.28 -15.71 12.33
CA VAL A 59 -16.66 -14.61 11.45
C VAL A 59 -16.00 -14.85 10.10
N SER A 60 -16.76 -14.62 9.03
CA SER A 60 -16.29 -14.64 7.66
C SER A 60 -16.75 -13.35 7.00
N VAL A 61 -15.80 -12.49 6.60
CA VAL A 61 -16.07 -11.16 6.05
C VAL A 61 -15.26 -10.91 4.77
N PRO A 62 -15.82 -10.25 3.76
CA PRO A 62 -15.06 -9.88 2.56
C PRO A 62 -13.91 -8.94 2.91
N GLN A 63 -12.73 -9.23 2.38
CA GLN A 63 -11.61 -8.29 2.41
C GLN A 63 -11.72 -7.35 1.21
N ARG A 64 -12.07 -6.09 1.49
CA ARG A 64 -12.16 -5.01 0.49
C ARG A 64 -11.38 -3.76 0.92
N ALA A 65 -10.65 -3.84 2.03
CA ALA A 65 -9.89 -2.73 2.56
C ALA A 65 -8.58 -2.54 1.80
N VAL A 66 -8.26 -1.30 1.49
CA VAL A 66 -6.90 -0.89 1.10
C VAL A 66 -6.13 -0.56 2.37
N TRP A 67 -4.92 -1.10 2.48
CA TRP A 67 -4.05 -0.92 3.64
C TRP A 67 -2.92 0.03 3.32
N VAL A 68 -2.74 1.05 4.15
CA VAL A 68 -1.67 2.04 4.01
C VAL A 68 -0.89 2.10 5.32
N ALA A 69 0.42 1.90 5.25
CA ALA A 69 1.31 2.11 6.38
C ALA A 69 2.10 3.42 6.20
N THR A 70 2.13 4.26 7.22
CA THR A 70 2.92 5.51 7.24
C THR A 70 4.03 5.38 8.28
N GLY A 71 5.17 6.02 8.02
CA GLY A 71 6.30 5.99 8.93
C GLY A 71 7.56 6.51 8.25
N ASN A 72 8.58 6.78 9.07
CA ASN A 72 9.88 7.22 8.57
C ASN A 72 10.77 6.00 8.32
N ASN A 73 11.16 5.76 7.07
CA ASN A 73 12.06 4.67 6.66
C ASN A 73 11.65 3.28 7.18
N ILE A 74 10.35 2.94 7.03
CA ILE A 74 9.82 1.63 7.42
C ILE A 74 10.58 0.52 6.69
N GLN A 75 11.04 -0.47 7.45
CA GLN A 75 11.55 -1.73 6.91
C GLN A 75 10.41 -2.75 6.86
N LEU A 76 10.27 -3.48 5.76
CA LEU A 76 9.29 -4.56 5.66
C LEU A 76 9.96 -5.90 6.02
N GLY A 77 9.21 -6.81 6.62
CA GLY A 77 9.68 -8.14 6.99
C GLY A 77 8.73 -9.26 6.59
N GLY A 78 9.27 -10.48 6.60
CA GLY A 78 8.53 -11.68 6.22
C GLY A 78 8.06 -11.59 4.78
N ASP A 79 6.78 -11.89 4.56
CA ASP A 79 6.18 -11.87 3.22
C ASP A 79 5.63 -10.49 2.78
N LEU A 80 5.66 -9.46 3.63
CA LEU A 80 5.14 -8.14 3.26
C LEU A 80 5.84 -7.48 2.05
N PRO A 81 7.16 -7.64 1.82
CA PRO A 81 7.85 -6.97 0.71
C PRO A 81 7.23 -7.25 -0.66
N ARG A 82 6.84 -8.50 -0.94
CA ARG A 82 6.21 -8.90 -2.21
C ARG A 82 4.73 -8.52 -2.33
N ARG A 83 4.12 -7.97 -1.28
CA ARG A 83 2.69 -7.60 -1.20
C ARG A 83 2.46 -6.09 -1.04
N CYS A 84 3.53 -5.31 -1.06
CA CYS A 84 3.52 -3.88 -0.79
C CYS A 84 4.33 -3.13 -1.86
N TYR A 85 4.13 -1.82 -1.94
CA TYR A 85 4.96 -0.91 -2.71
C TYR A 85 5.17 0.39 -1.94
N TRP A 86 6.24 1.12 -2.24
CA TRP A 86 6.54 2.38 -1.56
C TRP A 86 5.99 3.59 -2.29
N ILE A 87 5.47 4.52 -1.50
CA ILE A 87 5.31 5.93 -1.86
C ILE A 87 6.30 6.72 -1.00
N ARG A 88 7.42 7.14 -1.58
CA ARG A 88 8.44 7.91 -0.86
C ARG A 88 8.12 9.39 -0.87
N LEU A 89 8.10 10.01 0.30
CA LEU A 89 7.96 11.46 0.46
C LEU A 89 9.33 12.03 0.87
N ASP A 90 10.07 12.60 -0.07
CA ASP A 90 11.34 13.28 0.19
C ASP A 90 11.15 14.79 0.11
N ALA A 91 11.48 15.50 1.19
CA ALA A 91 11.45 16.95 1.24
C ALA A 91 12.82 17.59 0.97
N HIS A 92 13.85 16.76 0.68
CA HIS A 92 15.25 17.12 0.47
C HIS A 92 15.83 18.00 1.58
N ARG A 93 15.39 17.78 2.82
CA ARG A 93 15.88 18.49 4.01
C ARG A 93 15.63 17.72 5.29
N ALA A 94 16.51 17.90 6.28
CA ALA A 94 16.45 17.19 7.56
C ALA A 94 15.21 17.50 8.42
N ARG A 95 14.63 18.70 8.27
CA ARG A 95 13.47 19.16 9.06
C ARG A 95 12.31 19.56 8.14
N PRO A 96 11.61 18.59 7.52
CA PRO A 96 10.53 18.85 6.55
C PRO A 96 9.37 19.71 7.10
N TRP A 97 9.12 19.63 8.42
CA TRP A 97 8.07 20.39 9.11
C TRP A 97 8.37 21.90 9.23
N GLN A 98 9.61 22.34 8.96
CA GLN A 98 10.01 23.75 8.98
C GLN A 98 9.94 24.41 7.60
N ARG A 99 9.26 23.80 6.62
CA ARG A 99 9.05 24.44 5.31
C ARG A 99 8.09 25.61 5.46
N HIS A 100 8.44 26.73 4.84
CA HIS A 100 7.59 27.92 4.86
C HIS A 100 6.27 27.63 4.11
N PRO A 101 5.08 28.03 4.61
CA PRO A 101 3.81 27.76 3.97
C PRO A 101 3.72 28.19 2.51
N ALA A 102 4.40 29.29 2.13
CA ALA A 102 4.45 29.77 0.75
C ALA A 102 5.17 28.82 -0.24
N THR A 103 5.90 27.81 0.24
CA THR A 103 6.53 26.80 -0.62
C THR A 103 5.56 25.73 -1.11
N PHE A 104 4.37 25.66 -0.53
CA PHE A 104 3.34 24.69 -0.92
C PHE A 104 2.36 25.31 -1.91
N ARG A 105 2.04 24.58 -2.99
CA ARG A 105 0.97 24.97 -3.94
C ARG A 105 -0.37 25.19 -3.22
N HIS A 106 -0.64 24.38 -2.19
CA HIS A 106 -1.83 24.48 -1.34
C HIS A 106 -1.40 24.50 0.14
N PRO A 107 -1.14 25.68 0.72
CA PRO A 107 -0.66 25.79 2.10
C PRO A 107 -1.65 25.22 3.12
N GLN A 108 -2.95 25.38 2.86
CA GLN A 108 -4.03 24.79 3.64
C GLN A 108 -4.65 23.61 2.86
N LEU A 109 -3.92 22.49 2.81
CA LEU A 109 -4.31 21.34 1.99
C LEU A 109 -5.69 20.78 2.35
N SER A 110 -6.00 20.62 3.64
CA SER A 110 -7.28 20.01 4.06
C SER A 110 -8.51 20.84 3.66
N PRO A 111 -8.58 22.17 3.95
CA PRO A 111 -9.64 23.01 3.43
C PRO A 111 -9.73 23.03 1.90
N TRP A 112 -8.58 23.12 1.22
CA TRP A 112 -8.54 23.14 -0.24
C TRP A 112 -9.09 21.84 -0.85
N VAL A 113 -8.69 20.66 -0.34
CA VAL A 113 -9.20 19.36 -0.80
C VAL A 113 -10.71 19.25 -0.60
N ARG A 114 -11.25 19.79 0.50
CA ARG A 114 -12.70 19.77 0.76
C ARG A 114 -13.45 20.64 -0.25
N ALA A 115 -12.96 21.84 -0.52
CA ALA A 115 -13.56 22.75 -1.51
C ALA A 115 -13.47 22.18 -2.94
N GLU A 116 -12.33 21.57 -3.30
CA GLU A 116 -12.05 21.05 -4.64
C GLU A 116 -12.44 19.59 -4.83
N ARG A 117 -13.09 18.96 -3.85
CA ARG A 117 -13.38 17.53 -3.84
C ARG A 117 -14.05 17.05 -5.13
N GLY A 118 -15.06 17.79 -5.60
CA GLY A 118 -15.77 17.46 -6.84
C GLY A 118 -14.83 17.44 -8.05
N ARG A 119 -13.95 18.44 -8.17
CA ARG A 119 -12.99 18.54 -9.27
C ARG A 119 -11.93 17.43 -9.22
N ILE A 120 -11.44 17.10 -8.02
CA ILE A 120 -10.47 16.01 -7.82
C ILE A 120 -11.08 14.67 -8.22
N LEU A 121 -12.29 14.37 -7.76
CA LEU A 121 -13.00 13.14 -8.12
C LEU A 121 -13.30 13.08 -9.62
N ALA A 122 -13.76 14.18 -10.22
CA ALA A 122 -13.99 14.27 -11.66
C ALA A 122 -12.71 14.00 -12.46
N ALA A 123 -11.56 14.53 -12.02
CA ALA A 123 -10.27 14.25 -12.66
C ALA A 123 -9.92 12.75 -12.59
N ILE A 124 -10.01 12.13 -11.40
CA ILE A 124 -9.70 10.69 -11.22
C ILE A 124 -10.63 9.83 -12.09
N LEU A 125 -11.94 10.09 -12.07
CA LEU A 125 -12.91 9.35 -12.87
C LEU A 125 -12.71 9.57 -14.37
N THR A 126 -12.30 10.77 -14.78
CA THR A 126 -11.95 11.06 -16.18
C THR A 126 -10.76 10.23 -16.64
N LEU A 127 -9.71 10.11 -15.83
CA LEU A 127 -8.55 9.27 -16.15
C LEU A 127 -8.95 7.79 -16.33
N ALA A 128 -9.71 7.27 -15.37
CA ALA A 128 -10.21 5.88 -15.44
C ALA A 128 -11.12 5.67 -16.66
N ARG A 129 -12.02 6.62 -16.95
CA ARG A 129 -12.92 6.52 -18.10
C ARG A 129 -12.18 6.60 -19.43
N ALA A 130 -11.20 7.50 -19.54
CA ALA A 130 -10.38 7.63 -20.74
C ALA A 130 -9.62 6.32 -21.04
N TRP A 131 -9.08 5.65 -20.02
CA TRP A 131 -8.46 4.33 -20.18
C TRP A 131 -9.45 3.27 -20.67
N VAL A 132 -10.66 3.24 -20.12
CA VAL A 132 -11.71 2.32 -20.59
C VAL A 132 -12.13 2.61 -22.04
N VAL A 133 -12.24 3.88 -22.43
CA VAL A 133 -12.59 4.29 -23.80
C VAL A 133 -11.47 3.98 -24.79
N ALA A 134 -10.21 3.99 -24.35
CA ALA A 134 -9.05 3.57 -25.14
C ALA A 134 -8.91 2.04 -25.26
N ASP A 135 -9.95 1.28 -24.89
CA ASP A 135 -9.97 -0.19 -24.87
C ASP A 135 -8.99 -0.84 -23.87
N ARG A 136 -8.79 -0.17 -22.73
CA ARG A 136 -8.04 -0.70 -21.58
C ARG A 136 -6.61 -1.17 -21.94
N PRO A 137 -5.80 -0.32 -22.60
CA PRO A 137 -4.46 -0.71 -23.02
C PRO A 137 -3.62 -1.10 -21.79
N SER A 138 -2.87 -2.20 -21.92
CA SER A 138 -1.89 -2.60 -20.93
C SER A 138 -0.69 -1.64 -20.95
N PRO A 139 -0.03 -1.41 -19.81
CA PRO A 139 1.24 -0.68 -19.80
C PRO A 139 2.29 -1.46 -20.62
N ALA A 140 3.16 -0.73 -21.34
CA ALA A 140 4.18 -1.34 -22.21
C ALA A 140 5.13 -2.29 -21.45
N HIS A 141 5.43 -1.95 -20.20
CA HIS A 141 6.25 -2.75 -19.31
C HIS A 141 5.51 -2.89 -17.96
N PRO A 142 4.61 -3.88 -17.82
CA PRO A 142 3.87 -4.05 -16.57
C PRO A 142 4.86 -4.47 -15.47
N PRO A 143 4.97 -3.69 -14.38
CA PRO A 143 5.77 -4.10 -13.24
C PRO A 143 5.17 -5.38 -12.64
N ARG A 144 6.02 -6.34 -12.29
CA ARG A 144 5.58 -7.60 -11.69
C ARG A 144 5.53 -7.44 -10.17
N LEU A 145 4.30 -7.41 -9.63
CA LEU A 145 4.07 -7.47 -8.19
C LEU A 145 3.34 -8.79 -7.89
N GLY A 146 4.06 -9.74 -7.29
CA GLY A 146 3.61 -11.13 -7.16
C GLY A 146 2.25 -11.28 -6.48
N GLY A 147 1.24 -11.74 -7.22
CA GLY A 147 -0.15 -11.88 -6.75
C GLY A 147 -1.01 -10.61 -6.90
N PHE A 148 -0.48 -9.56 -7.53
CA PHE A 148 -1.15 -8.28 -7.79
C PHE A 148 -1.02 -7.85 -9.27
N GLU A 149 -0.76 -8.78 -10.18
CA GLU A 149 -0.53 -8.50 -11.59
C GLU A 149 -1.75 -7.84 -12.25
N GLU A 150 -2.96 -8.32 -11.94
CA GLU A 150 -4.20 -7.72 -12.43
C GLU A 150 -4.34 -6.26 -11.96
N TRP A 151 -4.06 -6.00 -10.68
CA TRP A 151 -4.08 -4.66 -10.11
C TRP A 151 -3.03 -3.75 -10.77
N ALA A 152 -1.80 -4.24 -10.94
CA ALA A 152 -0.71 -3.49 -11.56
C ALA A 152 -1.03 -3.14 -13.02
N ASN A 153 -1.69 -4.05 -13.76
CA ASN A 153 -2.13 -3.80 -15.13
C ASN A 153 -3.22 -2.74 -15.20
N VAL A 154 -4.21 -2.77 -14.30
CA VAL A 154 -5.29 -1.77 -14.26
C VAL A 154 -4.74 -0.40 -13.90
N VAL A 155 -3.98 -0.29 -12.80
CA VAL A 155 -3.45 0.99 -12.34
C VAL A 155 -2.41 1.52 -13.31
N GLY A 156 -1.45 0.69 -13.72
CA GLY A 156 -0.42 1.06 -14.70
C GLY A 156 -1.02 1.44 -16.04
N GLY A 157 -2.05 0.73 -16.50
CA GLY A 157 -2.81 1.06 -17.71
C GLY A 157 -3.47 2.43 -17.62
N VAL A 158 -4.18 2.73 -16.53
CA VAL A 158 -4.79 4.05 -16.32
C VAL A 158 -3.74 5.18 -16.34
N LEU A 159 -2.55 4.91 -15.80
CA LEU A 159 -1.41 5.84 -15.79
C LEU A 159 -0.70 5.97 -17.16
N THR A 160 -1.16 5.29 -18.21
CA THR A 160 -0.68 5.53 -19.58
C THR A 160 -1.41 6.67 -20.28
N ILE A 161 -2.61 7.04 -19.81
CA ILE A 161 -3.43 8.06 -20.47
C ILE A 161 -2.81 9.46 -20.31
N PRO A 162 -2.60 9.97 -19.08
CA PRO A 162 -1.54 10.93 -18.84
C PRO A 162 -0.26 10.12 -18.65
N PRO A 163 0.77 10.25 -19.50
CA PRO A 163 2.01 9.51 -19.29
C PRO A 163 2.61 9.91 -17.93
N VAL A 164 2.53 9.00 -16.96
CA VAL A 164 3.17 9.11 -15.66
C VAL A 164 4.26 8.04 -15.59
N ASP A 165 5.51 8.49 -15.62
CA ASP A 165 6.67 7.61 -15.55
C ASP A 165 6.92 7.12 -14.11
N GLY A 166 7.61 5.98 -14.00
CA GLY A 166 8.10 5.47 -12.73
C GLY A 166 7.08 4.73 -11.86
N PHE A 167 5.89 4.38 -12.38
CA PHE A 167 4.95 3.52 -11.67
C PHE A 167 5.63 2.19 -11.26
N LEU A 168 5.73 1.95 -9.95
CA LEU A 168 6.44 0.82 -9.36
C LEU A 168 7.93 0.69 -9.77
N GLY A 169 8.55 1.76 -10.28
CA GLY A 169 9.96 1.77 -10.68
C GLY A 169 10.95 1.64 -9.53
N ASN A 170 10.48 1.65 -8.28
CA ASN A 170 11.28 1.50 -7.06
C ASN A 170 11.11 0.13 -6.38
N LEU A 171 10.50 -0.85 -7.05
CA LEU A 171 10.30 -2.20 -6.49
C LEU A 171 11.63 -2.93 -6.20
N ASP A 172 12.63 -2.81 -7.08
CA ASP A 172 13.92 -3.46 -6.86
C ASP A 172 14.61 -2.93 -5.60
N ALA A 173 14.60 -1.61 -5.41
CA ALA A 173 15.10 -0.97 -4.19
C ALA A 173 14.30 -1.36 -2.94
N LEU A 174 12.98 -1.56 -3.07
CA LEU A 174 12.13 -2.11 -2.00
C LEU A 174 12.59 -3.50 -1.61
N TYR A 175 12.80 -4.37 -2.59
CA TYR A 175 13.23 -5.74 -2.35
C TYR A 175 14.62 -5.76 -1.71
N GLU A 176 15.60 -5.03 -2.26
CA GLU A 176 16.94 -4.92 -1.69
C GLU A 176 16.96 -4.47 -0.23
N GLN A 177 16.13 -3.47 0.14
CA GLN A 177 16.07 -3.02 1.53
C GLN A 177 15.40 -4.03 2.47
N ALA A 178 14.42 -4.78 1.97
CA ALA A 178 13.67 -5.74 2.77
C ALA A 178 14.37 -7.09 2.92
N ASP A 179 15.27 -7.41 1.99
CA ASP A 179 15.89 -8.72 1.86
C ASP A 179 17.09 -8.87 2.81
N CYS A 180 16.79 -9.22 4.06
CA CYS A 180 17.81 -9.64 5.03
C CYS A 180 18.33 -11.08 4.79
N GLU A 181 17.72 -11.84 3.87
CA GLU A 181 18.03 -13.26 3.59
C GLU A 181 18.67 -13.49 2.22
N ARG A 182 18.65 -12.52 1.30
CA ARG A 182 19.32 -12.59 -0.02
C ARG A 182 20.74 -13.16 0.03
N PRO A 183 21.61 -12.74 0.99
CA PRO A 183 22.96 -13.29 1.07
C PRO A 183 23.00 -14.81 1.30
N GLN A 184 22.01 -15.36 2.00
CA GLN A 184 21.93 -16.80 2.28
C GLN A 184 21.47 -17.58 1.04
N TRP A 185 20.51 -17.04 0.29
CA TRP A 185 20.02 -17.63 -0.96
C TRP A 185 21.02 -17.50 -2.10
N GLU A 186 21.67 -16.35 -2.26
CA GLU A 186 22.74 -16.16 -3.24
C GLU A 186 23.92 -17.10 -2.98
N ALA A 187 24.32 -17.30 -1.72
CA ALA A 187 25.36 -18.26 -1.35
C ALA A 187 24.94 -19.71 -1.62
N PHE A 188 23.65 -20.03 -1.52
CA PHE A 188 23.11 -21.34 -1.92
C PHE A 188 23.16 -21.53 -3.44
N PHE A 189 22.71 -20.54 -4.23
CA PHE A 189 22.72 -20.61 -5.69
C PHE A 189 24.14 -20.58 -6.30
N GLN A 190 25.14 -20.02 -5.61
CA GLN A 190 26.54 -20.10 -6.04
C GLN A 190 27.18 -21.48 -5.79
N ARG A 191 26.57 -22.34 -4.97
CA ARG A 191 27.10 -23.67 -4.60
C ARG A 191 26.38 -24.83 -5.28
N TRP A 192 25.30 -24.56 -6.00
CA TRP A 192 24.53 -25.55 -6.75
C TRP A 192 24.87 -25.46 -8.23
#